data_AF-A0A1E4THQ8-F1
#
_entry.id   AF-A0A1E4THQ8-F1
#
_cell.length_a   1.000
_cell.length_b   1.000
_cell.length_c   1.000
_cell.angle_alpha   90.00
_cell.angle_beta   90.00
_cell.angle_gamma   90.00
#
_symmetry.space_group_name_H-M   'P 1'
#
loop_
_entity.id
_entity.type
_entity.pdbx_description
1 polymer ?
#
loop_
_entity_poly.entity_id
_entity_poly.type
_entity_poly.pdbx_seq_one_letter_code
_entity_poly.pdbx_strand_id
1 'polypeptide(L)'
;FEDGVYSCDTFPSEIEGLVPVTWAVGSGADQQSTGGWSGVQNYQGSTLYSYACQAGYLKTQWPSAQGSTGESFGGLQCVNGKLYRTNTATNYLCTKGVGTVYIRSEIGQSVAACRTDYPGTENMDIPTVVRAGQSMPLAVVDSNDYFEWQGMKTSAQYYVNNAGVSVEDGCQWGSASSGTGNWAPLVFGTSFDGTFSYASLIPNPNNQSPANFNVKIVATEGSTINGNCYYENGVFSGGANGCTVTITSGTAEYVLY
;
A
#
# COMPACT_ATOMS: atom_id res chain seq x y z
N PHE A 1 20.01 -7.64 4.30
CA PHE A 1 19.67 -7.69 5.73
C PHE A 1 20.40 -8.85 6.38
N GLU A 2 20.91 -8.64 7.58
CA GLU A 2 21.64 -9.65 8.36
C GLU A 2 20.93 -9.86 9.70
N ASP A 3 20.61 -11.11 9.99
CA ASP A 3 19.87 -11.51 11.19
C ASP A 3 20.71 -11.28 12.45
N GLY A 4 20.10 -10.78 13.52
CA GLY A 4 20.80 -10.59 14.80
C GLY A 4 21.63 -9.31 14.92
N VAL A 5 21.76 -8.53 13.85
CA VAL A 5 22.57 -7.29 13.85
C VAL A 5 21.77 -6.10 14.40
N TYR A 6 20.61 -5.82 13.79
CA TYR A 6 19.80 -4.64 14.08
C TYR A 6 18.96 -4.78 15.35
N SER A 7 18.81 -3.69 16.10
CA SER A 7 17.99 -3.64 17.32
C SER A 7 16.49 -3.64 16.98
N CYS A 8 15.66 -4.25 17.82
CA CYS A 8 14.20 -4.10 17.69
C CYS A 8 13.71 -2.69 18.05
N ASP A 9 14.44 -1.99 18.92
CA ASP A 9 14.06 -0.67 19.44
C ASP A 9 14.38 0.48 18.48
N THR A 10 15.03 0.19 17.35
CA THR A 10 15.48 1.21 16.41
C THR A 10 15.12 0.78 14.99
N PHE A 11 14.29 1.58 14.32
CA PHE A 11 14.00 1.38 12.91
C PHE A 11 15.30 1.55 12.08
N PRO A 12 15.69 0.56 11.27
CA PRO A 12 16.96 0.58 10.55
C PRO A 12 16.88 1.43 9.28
N SER A 13 16.71 2.75 9.47
CA SER A 13 16.55 3.76 8.40
C SER A 13 17.72 3.84 7.40
N GLU A 14 18.88 3.31 7.78
CA GLU A 14 20.07 3.19 6.94
C GLU A 14 19.95 2.11 5.85
N ILE A 15 19.00 1.18 5.99
CA ILE A 15 18.78 0.15 4.98
C ILE A 15 18.03 0.76 3.80
N GLU A 16 18.66 0.72 2.63
CA GLU A 16 18.11 1.25 1.40
C GLU A 16 16.71 0.70 1.09
N GLY A 17 15.81 1.60 0.71
CA GLY A 17 14.44 1.29 0.32
C GLY A 17 13.45 1.17 1.48
N LEU A 18 13.90 1.16 2.74
CA LEU A 18 13.01 1.30 3.89
C LEU A 18 12.54 2.73 4.06
N VAL A 19 11.27 2.91 4.43
CA VAL A 19 10.67 4.21 4.71
C VAL A 19 10.17 4.20 6.16
N PRO A 20 10.65 5.10 7.03
CA PRO A 20 10.12 5.19 8.38
C PRO A 20 8.71 5.79 8.37
N VAL A 21 7.77 5.10 9.02
CA VAL A 21 6.40 5.58 9.25
C VAL A 21 6.35 6.16 10.66
N THR A 22 6.73 7.43 10.80
CA THR A 22 6.88 8.08 12.13
C THR A 22 5.59 8.68 12.68
N TRP A 23 4.56 8.77 11.85
CA TRP A 23 3.26 9.38 12.19
C TRP A 23 2.18 8.35 12.51
N ALA A 24 2.35 7.10 12.06
CA ALA A 24 1.36 6.07 12.33
C ALA A 24 1.33 5.75 13.83
N VAL A 25 0.13 5.83 14.38
CA VAL A 25 -0.21 5.31 15.71
C VAL A 25 -1.01 4.04 15.46
N GLY A 26 -0.67 2.95 16.15
CA GLY A 26 -1.36 1.66 15.95
C GLY A 26 -2.89 1.79 16.08
N SER A 27 -3.63 0.96 15.36
CA SER A 27 -5.09 0.88 15.48
C SER A 27 -5.47 0.04 16.71
N GLY A 28 -6.53 0.44 17.43
CA GLY A 28 -7.00 -0.29 18.63
C GLY A 28 -6.23 0.05 19.92
N ALA A 29 -6.02 -0.95 20.80
CA ALA A 29 -5.46 -0.77 22.14
C ALA A 29 -3.96 -0.41 22.18
N ASP A 30 -3.25 -0.55 21.05
CA ASP A 30 -1.82 -0.24 20.92
C ASP A 30 -1.59 1.14 20.26
N GLN A 31 -2.15 2.19 20.87
CA GLN A 31 -1.91 3.59 20.47
C GLN A 31 -0.53 4.10 20.92
N GLN A 32 0.55 3.41 20.55
CA GLN A 32 1.91 3.91 20.75
C GLN A 32 2.53 4.27 19.42
N SER A 33 3.41 5.28 19.44
CA SER A 33 4.31 5.56 18.32
C SER A 33 5.09 4.29 18.02
N THR A 34 5.04 3.86 16.76
CA THR A 34 5.72 2.67 16.28
C THR A 34 7.21 2.91 16.02
N GLY A 35 7.77 4.09 16.36
CA GLY A 35 9.21 4.35 16.23
C GLY A 35 9.75 4.24 14.79
N GLY A 36 8.90 4.44 13.78
CA GLY A 36 9.23 4.29 12.35
C GLY A 36 8.75 2.97 11.73
N TRP A 37 8.34 1.99 12.53
CA TRP A 37 7.69 0.77 12.03
C TRP A 37 6.30 1.08 11.47
N SER A 38 5.82 0.37 10.44
CA SER A 38 4.43 0.52 10.00
C SER A 38 3.44 -0.18 10.95
N GLY A 39 3.93 -1.09 11.78
CA GLY A 39 3.09 -1.80 12.73
C GLY A 39 3.87 -2.74 13.63
N VAL A 40 3.27 -3.10 14.76
CA VAL A 40 3.80 -4.08 15.69
C VAL A 40 2.73 -5.12 15.96
N GLN A 41 3.07 -6.40 15.81
CA GLN A 41 2.13 -7.52 15.96
C GLN A 41 2.66 -8.55 16.95
N ASN A 42 1.78 -9.11 17.78
CA ASN A 42 2.10 -10.28 18.57
C ASN A 42 1.87 -11.55 17.74
N TYR A 43 2.90 -12.37 17.60
CA TYR A 43 2.89 -13.58 16.77
C TYR A 43 3.52 -14.75 17.52
N GLN A 44 2.72 -15.75 17.90
CA GLN A 44 3.19 -16.98 18.56
C GLN A 44 4.15 -16.76 19.75
N GLY A 45 3.87 -15.76 20.59
CA GLY A 45 4.73 -15.41 21.73
C GLY A 45 5.99 -14.60 21.39
N SER A 46 6.11 -14.15 20.14
CA SER A 46 7.13 -13.22 19.68
C SER A 46 6.51 -11.93 19.16
N THR A 47 7.33 -10.90 18.95
CA THR A 47 6.90 -9.62 18.39
C THR A 47 7.39 -9.50 16.95
N LEU A 48 6.49 -9.17 16.03
CA LEU A 48 6.82 -8.79 14.66
C LEU A 48 6.79 -7.28 14.51
N TYR A 49 7.81 -6.76 13.85
CA TYR A 49 7.95 -5.36 13.49
C TYR A 49 7.74 -5.22 11.98
N SER A 50 6.56 -4.74 11.62
CA SER A 50 6.16 -4.46 10.25
C SER A 50 6.80 -3.16 9.76
N TYR A 51 7.14 -3.07 8.48
CA TYR A 51 7.86 -1.94 7.91
C TYR A 51 7.34 -1.55 6.53
N ALA A 52 7.57 -0.28 6.17
CA ALA A 52 7.27 0.24 4.85
C ALA A 52 8.48 0.18 3.92
N CYS A 53 8.18 -0.12 2.66
CA CYS A 53 9.11 0.01 1.54
C CYS A 53 8.77 1.26 0.73
N GLN A 54 9.75 1.82 0.05
CA GLN A 54 9.58 2.95 -0.86
C GLN A 54 8.52 2.68 -1.93
N ALA A 55 7.95 3.76 -2.50
CA ALA A 55 6.93 3.69 -3.53
C ALA A 55 7.35 2.75 -4.70
N GLY A 56 6.43 1.92 -5.16
CA GLY A 56 6.71 0.88 -6.17
C GLY A 56 7.26 -0.44 -5.63
N TYR A 57 7.61 -0.52 -4.33
CA TYR A 57 8.19 -1.72 -3.72
C TYR A 57 7.25 -2.38 -2.71
N LEU A 58 7.39 -3.68 -2.59
CA LEU A 58 6.68 -4.59 -1.69
C LEU A 58 7.62 -5.08 -0.60
N LYS A 59 7.06 -5.39 0.56
CA LYS A 59 7.76 -6.07 1.66
C LYS A 59 8.15 -7.48 1.21
N THR A 60 9.11 -8.12 1.88
CA THR A 60 9.46 -9.54 1.61
C THR A 60 9.37 -10.45 2.83
N GLN A 61 9.13 -9.86 4.00
CA GLN A 61 9.21 -10.54 5.29
C GLN A 61 7.81 -10.77 5.84
N TRP A 62 7.42 -12.03 5.89
CA TRP A 62 6.25 -12.56 6.60
C TRP A 62 6.52 -14.01 6.96
N PRO A 63 6.01 -14.51 8.11
CA PRO A 63 6.12 -15.92 8.44
C PRO A 63 5.24 -16.78 7.52
N SER A 64 5.61 -18.04 7.31
CA SER A 64 4.80 -18.98 6.53
C SER A 64 3.47 -19.32 7.20
N ALA A 65 3.45 -19.39 8.54
CA ALA A 65 2.22 -19.57 9.30
C ALA A 65 1.54 -18.21 9.56
N GLN A 66 0.27 -18.12 9.18
CA GLN A 66 -0.58 -16.92 9.30
C GLN A 66 -1.70 -17.14 10.34
N GLY A 67 -2.49 -16.11 10.63
CA GLY A 67 -3.54 -16.17 11.64
C GLY A 67 -4.66 -17.14 11.29
N SER A 68 -5.14 -17.91 12.29
CA SER A 68 -6.20 -18.90 12.08
C SER A 68 -7.59 -18.27 11.89
N THR A 69 -7.75 -16.98 12.19
CA THR A 69 -9.02 -16.27 11.99
C THR A 69 -8.99 -15.30 10.81
N GLY A 70 -7.90 -15.34 10.02
CA GLY A 70 -7.71 -14.49 8.85
C GLY A 70 -6.77 -13.31 9.09
N GLU A 71 -6.14 -13.21 10.25
CA GLU A 71 -5.12 -12.19 10.48
C GLU A 71 -3.92 -12.40 9.54
N SER A 72 -3.48 -11.33 8.88
CA SER A 72 -2.17 -11.33 8.24
C SER A 72 -1.08 -10.95 9.23
N PHE A 73 0.10 -11.54 9.06
CA PHE A 73 1.30 -11.26 9.81
C PHE A 73 2.43 -10.96 8.86
N GLY A 74 3.13 -9.85 9.10
CA GLY A 74 4.25 -9.42 8.28
C GLY A 74 5.26 -8.62 9.10
N GLY A 75 6.50 -8.60 8.63
CA GLY A 75 7.60 -7.90 9.28
C GLY A 75 8.73 -8.81 9.74
N LEU A 76 9.69 -8.20 10.42
CA LEU A 76 10.84 -8.85 11.03
C LEU A 76 10.49 -9.32 12.44
N GLN A 77 11.00 -10.48 12.85
CA GLN A 77 10.79 -11.01 14.18
C GLN A 77 11.81 -10.44 15.15
N CYS A 78 11.38 -10.01 16.33
CA CYS A 78 12.26 -9.64 17.42
C CYS A 78 12.56 -10.84 18.31
N VAL A 79 13.84 -11.20 18.42
CA VAL A 79 14.34 -12.26 19.28
C VAL A 79 15.50 -11.72 20.10
N ASN A 80 15.38 -11.75 21.43
CA ASN A 80 16.40 -11.25 22.36
C ASN A 80 16.85 -9.80 22.05
N GLY A 81 15.91 -8.92 21.68
CA GLY A 81 16.19 -7.52 21.35
C GLY A 81 16.83 -7.28 19.98
N LYS A 82 16.95 -8.33 19.15
CA LYS A 82 17.50 -8.25 17.79
C LYS A 82 16.50 -8.69 16.73
N LEU A 83 16.59 -8.07 15.55
CA LEU A 83 15.72 -8.36 14.41
C LEU A 83 16.22 -9.56 13.61
N TYR A 84 15.28 -10.42 13.23
CA TYR A 84 15.49 -11.62 12.41
C TYR A 84 14.46 -11.66 11.28
N ARG A 85 14.87 -12.16 10.12
CA ARG A 85 13.99 -12.42 9.00
C ARG A 85 12.95 -13.47 9.34
N THR A 86 11.71 -13.21 8.93
CA THR A 86 10.61 -14.18 8.95
C THR A 86 10.54 -14.99 7.66
N ASN A 87 11.12 -14.46 6.57
CA ASN A 87 11.29 -15.15 5.30
C ASN A 87 12.78 -15.22 4.93
N THR A 88 13.36 -16.42 5.07
CA THR A 88 14.79 -16.67 4.79
C THR A 88 15.09 -16.93 3.32
N ALA A 89 14.09 -16.99 2.43
CA ALA A 89 14.28 -17.16 1.00
C ALA A 89 14.90 -15.93 0.32
N THR A 90 14.96 -14.78 1.02
CA THR A 90 15.60 -13.56 0.53
C THR A 90 16.32 -12.81 1.65
N ASN A 91 17.37 -12.08 1.28
CA ASN A 91 18.10 -11.17 2.16
C ASN A 91 17.65 -9.71 2.00
N TYR A 92 16.82 -9.41 0.99
CA TYR A 92 16.29 -8.07 0.75
C TYR A 92 15.00 -7.89 1.52
N LEU A 93 14.82 -6.76 2.20
CA LEU A 93 13.58 -6.43 2.90
C LEU A 93 12.50 -5.91 1.94
N CYS A 94 12.92 -5.23 0.88
CA CYS A 94 12.03 -4.69 -0.13
C CYS A 94 12.32 -5.33 -1.49
N THR A 95 11.27 -5.68 -2.22
CA THR A 95 11.34 -6.15 -3.61
C THR A 95 10.52 -5.24 -4.51
N LYS A 96 10.93 -5.06 -5.75
CA LYS A 96 10.19 -4.21 -6.69
C LYS A 96 8.89 -4.92 -7.08
N GLY A 97 7.77 -4.19 -7.14
CA GLY A 97 6.57 -4.69 -7.80
C GLY A 97 6.78 -4.80 -9.33
N VAL A 98 5.77 -5.30 -10.05
CA VAL A 98 5.86 -5.51 -11.51
C VAL A 98 6.19 -4.23 -12.29
N GLY A 99 5.85 -3.06 -11.74
CA GLY A 99 6.30 -1.75 -12.25
C GLY A 99 5.48 -1.22 -13.44
N THR A 100 4.23 -1.65 -13.55
CA THR A 100 3.32 -1.35 -14.67
C THR A 100 2.30 -0.25 -14.35
N VAL A 101 2.23 0.23 -13.11
CA VAL A 101 1.22 1.21 -12.68
C VAL A 101 1.86 2.37 -11.93
N TYR A 102 1.41 3.58 -12.26
CA TYR A 102 1.88 4.84 -11.69
C TYR A 102 0.69 5.72 -11.30
N ILE A 103 0.95 6.71 -10.44
CA ILE A 103 0.03 7.80 -10.12
C ILE A 103 0.66 9.12 -10.56
N ARG A 104 -0.05 9.89 -11.37
CA ARG A 104 0.38 11.20 -11.90
C ARG A 104 -0.59 12.28 -11.46
N SER A 105 -0.06 13.38 -10.95
CA SER A 105 -0.86 14.50 -10.45
C SER A 105 -0.77 15.69 -11.41
N GLU A 106 -1.92 16.14 -11.92
CA GLU A 106 -2.09 17.41 -12.64
C GLU A 106 -2.69 18.51 -11.73
N ILE A 107 -3.08 18.13 -10.50
CA ILE A 107 -3.62 19.03 -9.48
C ILE A 107 -2.49 19.82 -8.78
N GLY A 108 -2.81 21.02 -8.30
CA GLY A 108 -1.85 21.95 -7.67
C GLY A 108 -1.43 21.60 -6.23
N GLN A 109 -1.87 20.47 -5.69
CA GLN A 109 -1.60 20.02 -4.32
C GLN A 109 -1.07 18.58 -4.33
N SER A 110 -0.43 18.16 -3.24
CA SER A 110 -0.05 16.76 -3.06
C SER A 110 -1.25 15.89 -2.72
N VAL A 111 -1.18 14.61 -3.11
CA VAL A 111 -2.11 13.55 -2.70
C VAL A 111 -1.33 12.41 -2.09
N ALA A 112 -1.78 11.97 -0.91
CA ALA A 112 -1.27 10.78 -0.23
C ALA A 112 -2.14 9.56 -0.58
N ALA A 113 -1.57 8.62 -1.33
CA ALA A 113 -2.13 7.31 -1.57
C ALA A 113 -1.48 6.31 -0.62
N CYS A 114 -2.24 5.78 0.33
CA CYS A 114 -1.72 4.96 1.42
C CYS A 114 -2.08 3.50 1.18
N ARG A 115 -1.08 2.68 0.87
CA ARG A 115 -1.28 1.24 0.67
C ARG A 115 -1.55 0.57 2.00
N THR A 116 -2.42 -0.43 1.97
CA THR A 116 -2.57 -1.36 3.07
C THR A 116 -1.24 -2.04 3.42
N ASP A 117 -0.90 -2.10 4.70
CA ASP A 117 0.25 -2.81 5.24
C ASP A 117 -0.02 -4.32 5.21
N TYR A 118 0.20 -4.89 4.03
CA TYR A 118 -0.19 -6.26 3.73
C TYR A 118 0.92 -7.03 3.00
N PRO A 119 1.36 -8.18 3.54
CA PRO A 119 1.02 -8.74 4.85
C PRO A 119 1.56 -7.87 6.00
N GLY A 120 0.82 -7.76 7.11
CA GLY A 120 1.16 -6.87 8.21
C GLY A 120 -0.05 -6.54 9.07
N THR A 121 -0.16 -5.29 9.52
CA THR A 121 -1.26 -4.85 10.39
C THR A 121 -2.56 -4.54 9.66
N GLU A 122 -2.58 -4.56 8.32
CA GLU A 122 -3.73 -4.17 7.50
C GLU A 122 -4.13 -2.68 7.64
N ASN A 123 -3.28 -1.88 8.27
CA ASN A 123 -3.43 -0.43 8.30
C ASN A 123 -3.14 0.18 6.92
N MET A 124 -3.73 1.33 6.61
CA MET A 124 -3.53 2.07 5.36
C MET A 124 -2.44 3.12 5.58
N ASP A 125 -1.22 2.68 5.86
CA ASP A 125 -0.14 3.54 6.34
C ASP A 125 1.15 3.50 5.51
N ILE A 126 1.23 2.64 4.49
CA ILE A 126 2.40 2.57 3.60
C ILE A 126 2.28 3.65 2.52
N PRO A 127 3.10 4.71 2.56
CA PRO A 127 2.80 5.93 1.83
C PRO A 127 3.30 5.89 0.38
N THR A 128 2.49 6.41 -0.54
CA THR A 128 2.94 6.94 -1.83
C THR A 128 2.39 8.36 -1.98
N VAL A 129 3.26 9.36 -1.87
CA VAL A 129 2.89 10.77 -1.95
C VAL A 129 3.25 11.31 -3.32
N VAL A 130 2.24 11.66 -4.12
CA VAL A 130 2.44 12.33 -5.40
C VAL A 130 2.30 13.84 -5.21
N ARG A 131 3.35 14.60 -5.52
CA ARG A 131 3.30 16.07 -5.46
C ARG A 131 2.71 16.64 -6.75
N ALA A 132 2.36 17.93 -6.72
CA ALA A 132 1.85 18.64 -7.88
C ALA A 132 2.77 18.48 -9.11
N GLY A 133 2.19 18.09 -10.25
CA GLY A 133 2.92 17.89 -11.51
C GLY A 133 3.86 16.69 -11.54
N GLN A 134 3.87 15.83 -10.51
CA GLN A 134 4.78 14.68 -10.43
C GLN A 134 4.09 13.36 -10.74
N SER A 135 4.90 12.34 -11.01
CA SER A 135 4.47 10.94 -11.13
C SER A 135 5.24 10.08 -10.14
N MET A 136 4.56 9.10 -9.54
CA MET A 136 5.14 8.15 -8.59
C MET A 136 4.73 6.71 -8.95
N PRO A 137 5.61 5.72 -8.81
CA PRO A 137 5.25 4.33 -9.04
C PRO A 137 4.33 3.79 -7.94
N LEU A 138 3.34 2.99 -8.32
CA LEU A 138 2.60 2.14 -7.40
C LEU A 138 3.21 0.73 -7.43
N ALA A 139 3.31 0.09 -6.26
CA ALA A 139 3.70 -1.30 -6.19
C ALA A 139 2.57 -2.17 -6.74
N VAL A 140 2.88 -2.95 -7.77
CA VAL A 140 1.98 -3.92 -8.41
C VAL A 140 2.37 -5.31 -7.93
N VAL A 141 1.44 -6.01 -7.28
CA VAL A 141 1.64 -7.37 -6.76
C VAL A 141 1.58 -8.38 -7.91
N ASP A 142 2.63 -9.18 -8.09
CA ASP A 142 2.52 -10.42 -8.84
C ASP A 142 1.78 -11.44 -7.97
N SER A 143 0.53 -11.70 -8.33
CA SER A 143 -0.34 -12.56 -7.55
C SER A 143 0.02 -14.05 -7.61
N ASN A 144 0.98 -14.46 -8.46
CA ASN A 144 1.49 -15.83 -8.51
C ASN A 144 2.73 -16.05 -7.64
N ASP A 145 3.46 -15.00 -7.27
CA ASP A 145 4.78 -15.09 -6.62
C ASP A 145 4.91 -14.11 -5.43
N TYR A 146 3.80 -13.81 -4.79
CA TYR A 146 3.77 -12.96 -3.60
C TYR A 146 2.92 -13.60 -2.49
N PHE A 147 2.70 -12.87 -1.41
CA PHE A 147 1.91 -13.33 -0.26
C PHE A 147 0.53 -13.85 -0.69
N GLU A 148 0.17 -15.04 -0.22
CA GLU A 148 -1.18 -15.61 -0.35
C GLU A 148 -1.91 -15.55 1.00
N TRP A 149 -3.17 -15.15 0.97
CA TRP A 149 -4.02 -15.09 2.15
C TRP A 149 -5.06 -16.19 2.11
N GLN A 150 -4.98 -17.12 3.06
CA GLN A 150 -5.85 -18.30 3.10
C GLN A 150 -5.86 -19.09 1.76
N GLY A 151 -4.70 -19.16 1.09
CA GLY A 151 -4.54 -19.79 -0.23
C GLY A 151 -5.12 -18.99 -1.39
N MET A 152 -5.52 -17.74 -1.15
CA MET A 152 -6.01 -16.82 -2.18
C MET A 152 -4.93 -15.82 -2.58
N LYS A 153 -4.90 -15.55 -3.88
CA LYS A 153 -4.09 -14.52 -4.51
C LYS A 153 -4.39 -13.14 -3.94
N THR A 154 -3.35 -12.31 -3.83
CA THR A 154 -3.47 -10.97 -3.25
C THR A 154 -3.20 -9.87 -4.28
N SER A 155 -3.60 -8.65 -3.93
CA SER A 155 -3.39 -7.43 -4.72
C SER A 155 -2.99 -6.30 -3.78
N ALA A 156 -2.42 -5.22 -4.32
CA ALA A 156 -2.18 -4.01 -3.54
C ALA A 156 -3.38 -3.06 -3.66
N GLN A 157 -3.87 -2.58 -2.52
CA GLN A 157 -4.94 -1.58 -2.43
C GLN A 157 -4.37 -0.30 -1.82
N TYR A 158 -4.66 0.85 -2.43
CA TYR A 158 -4.24 2.17 -1.97
C TYR A 158 -5.47 3.01 -1.65
N TYR A 159 -5.53 3.53 -0.43
CA TYR A 159 -6.55 4.45 0.01
C TYR A 159 -6.08 5.86 -0.32
N VAL A 160 -6.79 6.52 -1.24
CA VAL A 160 -6.34 7.77 -1.86
C VAL A 160 -7.08 8.93 -1.23
N ASN A 161 -6.35 9.67 -0.40
CA ASN A 161 -6.89 10.80 0.35
C ASN A 161 -7.20 11.99 -0.56
N ASN A 162 -8.03 12.91 -0.07
CA ASN A 162 -8.29 14.18 -0.74
C ASN A 162 -7.00 14.98 -0.98
N ALA A 163 -6.98 15.77 -2.05
CA ALA A 163 -5.89 16.69 -2.35
C ALA A 163 -5.67 17.65 -1.17
N GLY A 164 -4.39 17.83 -0.80
CA GLY A 164 -3.97 18.68 0.31
C GLY A 164 -3.94 17.99 1.68
N VAL A 165 -4.45 16.76 1.82
CA VAL A 165 -4.26 15.96 3.04
C VAL A 165 -2.79 15.51 3.12
N SER A 166 -2.15 15.77 4.26
CA SER A 166 -0.76 15.38 4.51
C SER A 166 -0.60 13.86 4.58
N VAL A 167 0.63 13.37 4.45
CA VAL A 167 0.88 11.93 4.60
C VAL A 167 0.65 11.49 6.04
N GLU A 168 0.92 12.37 7.00
CA GLU A 168 0.73 12.13 8.42
C GLU A 168 -0.75 12.02 8.79
N ASP A 169 -1.59 12.86 8.19
CA ASP A 169 -3.04 12.84 8.43
C ASP A 169 -3.74 11.74 7.63
N GLY A 170 -3.23 11.45 6.43
CA GLY A 170 -3.83 10.56 5.44
C GLY A 170 -3.44 9.09 5.58
N CYS A 171 -2.20 8.79 5.96
CA CYS A 171 -1.65 7.44 6.04
C CYS A 171 -1.62 6.93 7.48
N GLN A 172 -2.79 6.94 8.11
CA GLN A 172 -3.03 6.41 9.45
C GLN A 172 -4.46 5.87 9.55
N TRP A 173 -4.78 5.13 10.60
CA TRP A 173 -6.15 4.69 10.85
C TRP A 173 -7.03 5.86 11.30
N GLY A 174 -8.02 6.22 10.49
CA GLY A 174 -8.93 7.34 10.73
C GLY A 174 -10.22 6.95 11.47
N SER A 175 -11.02 7.96 11.78
CA SER A 175 -12.38 7.81 12.34
C SER A 175 -13.45 8.03 11.26
N ALA A 176 -14.68 7.55 11.52
CA ALA A 176 -15.78 7.58 10.55
C ALA A 176 -16.07 8.94 9.89
N SER A 177 -15.75 10.04 10.56
CA SER A 177 -15.97 11.41 10.06
C SER A 177 -14.71 12.09 9.53
N SER A 178 -13.56 11.41 9.53
CA SER A 178 -12.26 12.02 9.16
C SER A 178 -12.11 12.22 7.65
N GLY A 179 -12.66 11.31 6.84
CA GLY A 179 -12.44 11.31 5.39
C GLY A 179 -10.99 10.97 4.99
N THR A 180 -10.19 10.43 5.92
CA THR A 180 -8.78 10.07 5.71
C THR A 180 -8.50 8.62 6.08
N GLY A 181 -7.38 8.06 5.61
CA GLY A 181 -6.99 6.68 5.90
C GLY A 181 -7.99 5.66 5.36
N ASN A 182 -8.51 4.79 6.23
CA ASN A 182 -9.58 3.83 5.90
C ASN A 182 -10.89 4.50 5.48
N TRP A 183 -11.01 5.81 5.68
CA TRP A 183 -12.13 6.63 5.25
C TRP A 183 -11.78 7.52 4.07
N ALA A 184 -10.65 7.30 3.38
CA ALA A 184 -10.34 8.01 2.15
C ALA A 184 -11.44 7.80 1.07
N PRO A 185 -11.72 8.77 0.19
CA PRO A 185 -12.84 8.68 -0.74
C PRO A 185 -12.68 7.61 -1.83
N LEU A 186 -11.45 7.34 -2.26
CA LEU A 186 -11.15 6.46 -3.39
C LEU A 186 -10.20 5.34 -2.97
N VAL A 187 -10.34 4.18 -3.62
CA VAL A 187 -9.37 3.08 -3.52
C VAL A 187 -8.85 2.73 -4.90
N PHE A 188 -7.52 2.66 -5.03
CA PHE A 188 -6.85 2.16 -6.23
C PHE A 188 -6.36 0.73 -5.98
N GLY A 189 -6.74 -0.20 -6.84
CA GLY A 189 -6.25 -1.58 -6.78
C GLY A 189 -5.23 -1.87 -7.89
N THR A 190 -4.17 -2.59 -7.56
CA THR A 190 -3.14 -2.99 -8.54
C THR A 190 -2.73 -4.45 -8.35
N SER A 191 -2.66 -5.19 -9.46
CA SER A 191 -2.22 -6.59 -9.46
C SER A 191 -1.68 -7.01 -10.82
N PHE A 192 -1.03 -8.17 -10.86
CA PHE A 192 -0.59 -8.88 -12.05
C PHE A 192 -0.87 -10.37 -11.88
N ASP A 193 -1.41 -11.03 -12.91
CA ASP A 193 -1.84 -12.44 -12.84
C ASP A 193 -0.86 -13.42 -13.50
N GLY A 194 0.34 -12.96 -13.87
CA GLY A 194 1.31 -13.71 -14.67
C GLY A 194 1.25 -13.39 -16.16
N THR A 195 0.17 -12.76 -16.63
CA THR A 195 -0.01 -12.38 -18.04
C THR A 195 -0.27 -10.89 -18.19
N PHE A 196 -1.22 -10.34 -17.44
CA PHE A 196 -1.62 -8.94 -17.53
C PHE A 196 -1.62 -8.26 -16.18
N SER A 197 -1.35 -6.96 -16.17
CA SER A 197 -1.57 -6.13 -14.99
C SER A 197 -2.98 -5.55 -15.01
N TYR A 198 -3.52 -5.32 -13.82
CA TYR A 198 -4.84 -4.73 -13.63
C TYR A 198 -4.72 -3.50 -12.75
N ALA A 199 -5.45 -2.45 -13.12
CA ALA A 199 -5.57 -1.22 -12.33
C ALA A 199 -7.06 -0.92 -12.13
N SER A 200 -7.54 -0.93 -10.89
CA SER A 200 -8.93 -0.65 -10.53
C SER A 200 -9.08 0.69 -9.82
N LEU A 201 -10.22 1.34 -10.05
CA LEU A 201 -10.63 2.57 -9.38
C LEU A 201 -12.02 2.32 -8.81
N ILE A 202 -12.11 2.18 -7.50
CA ILE A 202 -13.33 1.74 -6.82
C ILE A 202 -13.70 2.69 -5.68
N PRO A 203 -15.01 2.78 -5.34
CA PRO A 203 -15.43 3.50 -4.15
C PRO A 203 -14.89 2.81 -2.89
N ASN A 204 -14.49 3.62 -1.91
CA ASN A 204 -14.29 3.10 -0.57
C ASN A 204 -15.66 2.85 0.09
N PRO A 205 -16.02 1.61 0.46
CA PRO A 205 -17.32 1.32 1.07
C PRO A 205 -17.55 2.07 2.39
N ASN A 206 -16.48 2.50 3.06
CA ASN A 206 -16.56 3.26 4.30
C ASN A 206 -16.88 4.74 4.06
N ASN A 207 -16.62 5.31 2.88
CA ASN A 207 -16.80 6.74 2.63
C ASN A 207 -17.78 7.00 1.47
N GLN A 208 -18.86 7.73 1.76
CA GLN A 208 -19.85 8.15 0.77
C GLN A 208 -19.63 9.59 0.26
N SER A 209 -18.65 10.30 0.82
CA SER A 209 -18.30 11.66 0.40
C SER A 209 -17.40 11.62 -0.84
N PRO A 210 -17.68 12.45 -1.85
CA PRO A 210 -16.88 12.47 -3.06
C PRO A 210 -15.46 13.02 -2.80
N ALA A 211 -14.51 12.59 -3.63
CA ALA A 211 -13.18 13.16 -3.65
C ALA A 211 -13.22 14.60 -4.19
N ASN A 212 -12.26 15.43 -3.80
CA ASN A 212 -12.13 16.82 -4.25
C ASN A 212 -11.35 16.99 -5.58
N PHE A 213 -11.12 15.90 -6.30
CA PHE A 213 -10.48 15.85 -7.62
C PHE A 213 -11.08 14.70 -8.46
N ASN A 214 -10.79 14.69 -9.76
CA ASN A 214 -11.17 13.63 -10.68
C ASN A 214 -10.00 12.68 -10.93
N VAL A 215 -10.30 11.45 -11.36
CA VAL A 215 -9.29 10.44 -11.68
C VAL A 215 -9.64 9.76 -12.99
N LYS A 216 -8.66 9.49 -13.83
CA LYS A 216 -8.80 8.60 -14.99
C LYS A 216 -7.59 7.69 -15.12
N ILE A 217 -7.80 6.48 -15.61
CA ILE A 217 -6.71 5.55 -15.91
C ILE A 217 -6.40 5.64 -17.41
N VAL A 218 -5.15 5.94 -17.74
CA VAL A 218 -4.67 6.06 -19.13
C VAL A 218 -3.47 5.18 -19.38
N ALA A 219 -3.31 4.71 -20.62
CA ALA A 219 -2.06 4.12 -21.06
C ALA A 219 -0.98 5.23 -21.16
N THR A 220 0.25 4.90 -20.79
CA THR A 220 1.40 5.76 -21.13
C THR A 220 1.74 5.65 -22.62
N GLU A 221 2.62 6.53 -23.11
CA GLU A 221 3.04 6.51 -24.51
C GLU A 221 3.64 5.13 -24.89
N GLY A 222 3.15 4.55 -25.98
CA GLY A 222 3.56 3.22 -26.46
C GLY A 222 2.94 2.04 -25.70
N SER A 223 2.08 2.30 -24.71
CA SER A 223 1.39 1.27 -23.93
C SER A 223 -0.03 1.02 -24.43
N THR A 224 -0.58 -0.14 -24.04
CA THR A 224 -1.95 -0.54 -24.41
C THR A 224 -2.71 -0.98 -23.17
N ILE A 225 -3.89 -0.40 -22.98
CA ILE A 225 -4.86 -0.83 -21.98
C ILE A 225 -6.18 -1.24 -22.65
N ASN A 226 -6.91 -2.14 -22.01
CA ASN A 226 -8.28 -2.50 -22.34
C ASN A 226 -9.21 -2.06 -21.21
N GLY A 227 -10.31 -1.39 -21.57
CA GLY A 227 -11.24 -0.79 -20.63
C GLY A 227 -11.15 0.74 -20.61
N ASN A 228 -12.19 1.37 -20.08
CA ASN A 228 -12.25 2.81 -19.86
C ASN A 228 -12.67 3.05 -18.41
N CYS A 229 -11.79 3.70 -17.63
CA CYS A 229 -11.97 3.81 -16.19
C CYS A 229 -11.68 5.23 -15.72
N TYR A 230 -12.71 5.87 -15.16
CA TYR A 230 -12.62 7.22 -14.63
C TYR A 230 -13.60 7.43 -13.47
N TYR A 231 -13.29 8.44 -12.66
CA TYR A 231 -14.11 9.01 -11.61
C TYR A 231 -14.18 10.51 -11.87
N GLU A 232 -15.38 11.02 -12.17
CA GLU A 232 -15.61 12.44 -12.43
C GLU A 232 -16.80 12.94 -11.63
N ASN A 233 -16.62 14.06 -10.92
CA ASN A 233 -17.69 14.76 -10.19
C ASN A 233 -18.51 13.83 -9.28
N GLY A 234 -17.86 12.91 -8.57
CA GLY A 234 -18.56 11.96 -7.68
C GLY A 234 -19.00 10.66 -8.35
N VAL A 235 -18.76 10.46 -9.65
CA VAL A 235 -19.33 9.34 -10.41
C VAL A 235 -18.24 8.49 -11.05
N PHE A 236 -18.27 7.18 -10.79
CA PHE A 236 -17.40 6.20 -11.44
C PHE A 236 -17.97 5.75 -12.79
N SER A 237 -17.10 5.53 -13.78
CA SER A 237 -17.50 5.08 -15.11
C SER A 237 -18.15 3.69 -15.13
N GLY A 238 -17.79 2.81 -14.18
CA GLY A 238 -18.42 1.51 -13.99
C GLY A 238 -19.54 1.48 -12.93
N GLY A 239 -20.05 2.65 -12.53
CA GLY A 239 -21.16 2.77 -11.58
C GLY A 239 -20.77 2.43 -10.15
N ALA A 240 -21.70 1.84 -9.39
CA ALA A 240 -21.54 1.62 -7.94
C ALA A 240 -20.36 0.70 -7.55
N ASN A 241 -19.82 -0.08 -8.49
CA ASN A 241 -18.70 -1.00 -8.24
C ASN A 241 -17.34 -0.42 -8.65
N GLY A 242 -17.29 0.81 -9.18
CA GLY A 242 -16.07 1.33 -9.80
C GLY A 242 -15.77 0.66 -11.14
N CYS A 243 -14.51 0.71 -11.56
CA CYS A 243 -14.05 0.16 -12.84
C CYS A 243 -12.64 -0.40 -12.73
N THR A 244 -12.27 -1.23 -13.71
CA THR A 244 -10.92 -1.82 -13.83
C THR A 244 -10.48 -1.74 -15.28
N VAL A 245 -9.20 -1.47 -15.51
CA VAL A 245 -8.56 -1.63 -16.81
C VAL A 245 -7.54 -2.76 -16.76
N THR A 246 -7.38 -3.43 -17.89
CA THR A 246 -6.33 -4.44 -18.11
C THR A 246 -5.20 -3.80 -18.90
N ILE A 247 -3.99 -3.85 -18.39
CA ILE A 247 -2.78 -3.37 -19.06
C ILE A 247 -2.21 -4.55 -19.83
N THR A 248 -2.41 -4.54 -21.14
CA THR A 248 -2.00 -5.65 -22.02
C THR A 248 -0.57 -5.50 -22.52
N SER A 249 -0.02 -4.29 -22.50
CA SER A 249 1.39 -4.01 -22.80
C SER A 249 1.81 -2.66 -22.20
N GLY A 250 3.05 -2.58 -21.70
CA GLY A 250 3.62 -1.34 -21.17
C GLY A 250 3.08 -0.97 -19.78
N THR A 251 2.73 0.30 -19.59
CA THR A 251 2.33 0.84 -18.29
C THR A 251 1.08 1.73 -18.37
N ALA A 252 0.43 1.94 -17.23
CA ALA A 252 -0.70 2.85 -17.08
C ALA A 252 -0.51 3.81 -15.91
N GLU A 253 -1.22 4.93 -15.99
CA GLU A 253 -1.23 5.99 -14.99
C GLU A 253 -2.65 6.26 -14.48
N TYR A 254 -2.82 6.31 -13.16
CA TYR A 254 -3.90 7.06 -12.55
C TYR A 254 -3.56 8.54 -12.66
N VAL A 255 -4.30 9.29 -13.48
CA VAL A 255 -4.14 10.74 -13.63
C VAL A 255 -5.14 11.45 -12.75
N LEU A 256 -4.66 12.25 -11.79
CA LEU A 256 -5.47 13.10 -10.91
C LEU A 256 -5.60 14.50 -11.53
N TYR A 257 -6.81 15.03 -11.71
CA TYR A 257 -7.08 16.32 -12.38
C TYR A 257 -8.30 17.08 -11.84
#